data_AF-A0AAN7ZFQ1-F1
#
_entry.id   AF-A0AAN7ZFQ1-F1
#
_cell.length_a   1.000
_cell.length_b   1.000
_cell.length_c   1.000
_cell.angle_alpha   90.00
_cell.angle_beta   90.00
_cell.angle_gamma   90.00
#
_symmetry.space_group_name_H-M   'P 1'
#
loop_
_entity.id
_entity.type
_entity.pdbx_description
1 polymer ?
#
loop_
_entity_poly.entity_id
_entity_poly.type
_entity_poly.pdbx_seq_one_letter_code
_entity_poly.pdbx_strand_id
1 'polypeptide(L)'
;MPAANLALEDVNKRKDLLPGYVLKLHSNDSECEPGLGASVMYNLLYNEPTKLMLLAGCSTVCTTVAEAAKMWNLVVVSTFPFFY
;
A
#
# COMPACT_ATOMS: atom_id res chain seq x y z
N MET A 1 1.99 11.27 -2.60
CA MET A 1 3.38 10.97 -2.19
C MET A 1 4.34 11.14 -3.38
N PRO A 2 5.12 12.23 -3.45
CA PRO A 2 5.97 12.50 -4.61
C PRO A 2 7.14 11.51 -4.75
N ALA A 3 7.77 11.12 -3.63
CA ALA A 3 8.88 10.17 -3.63
C ALA A 3 8.48 8.78 -4.18
N ALA A 4 7.29 8.30 -3.84
CA ALA A 4 6.78 7.02 -4.32
C ALA A 4 6.51 7.05 -5.84
N ASN A 5 5.95 8.16 -6.35
CA ASN A 5 5.72 8.31 -7.80
C ASN A 5 7.03 8.33 -8.58
N LEU A 6 8.03 9.07 -8.10
CA LEU A 6 9.36 9.12 -8.73
C LEU A 6 10.00 7.73 -8.75
N ALA A 7 9.97 7.01 -7.63
CA ALA A 7 10.50 5.65 -7.57
C ALA A 7 9.80 4.69 -8.54
N LEU A 8 8.46 4.80 -8.69
CA LEU A 8 7.70 3.98 -9.63
C LEU A 8 8.03 4.30 -11.09
N GLU A 9 8.21 5.57 -11.43
CA GLU A 9 8.65 5.96 -12.76
C GLU A 9 10.03 5.37 -13.10
N ASP A 10 10.97 5.42 -12.17
CA ASP A 10 12.33 4.92 -12.39
C ASP A 10 12.39 3.38 -12.47
N VAL A 11 11.55 2.67 -11.73
CA VAL A 11 11.44 1.21 -11.83
C VAL A 11 10.76 0.81 -13.14
N ASN A 12 9.66 1.49 -13.51
CA ASN A 12 8.92 1.18 -14.73
C ASN A 12 9.71 1.55 -16.02
N LYS A 13 10.64 2.50 -15.96
CA LYS A 13 11.55 2.82 -17.09
C LYS A 13 12.58 1.71 -17.35
N ARG A 14 12.93 0.93 -16.33
CA ARG A 14 13.95 -0.13 -16.40
C ARG A 14 13.35 -1.46 -16.84
N LYS A 15 13.60 -1.83 -18.10
CA LYS A 15 13.10 -3.09 -18.72
C LYS A 15 13.78 -4.35 -18.16
N ASP A 16 14.89 -4.18 -17.46
CA ASP A 16 15.69 -5.24 -16.80
C ASP A 16 15.09 -5.72 -15.48
N LEU A 17 14.29 -4.89 -14.79
CA LEU A 17 13.74 -5.22 -13.47
C LEU A 17 12.45 -6.04 -13.56
N LEU A 18 11.48 -5.57 -14.34
CA LEU A 18 10.13 -6.14 -14.42
C LEU A 18 9.68 -6.28 -15.88
N PRO A 19 10.25 -7.22 -16.65
CA PRO A 19 9.87 -7.41 -18.04
C PRO A 19 8.40 -7.84 -18.14
N GLY A 20 7.58 -7.04 -18.83
CA GLY A 20 6.17 -7.34 -19.07
C GLY A 20 5.20 -6.92 -17.96
N TYR A 21 5.67 -6.30 -16.88
CA TYR A 21 4.83 -5.80 -15.79
C TYR A 21 5.00 -4.30 -15.58
N VAL A 22 3.92 -3.62 -15.17
CA VAL A 22 3.93 -2.18 -14.85
C VAL A 22 3.36 -2.00 -13.45
N LEU A 23 4.16 -1.42 -12.56
CA LEU A 23 3.72 -1.09 -11.21
C LEU A 23 2.82 0.14 -11.26
N LYS A 24 1.61 0.02 -10.72
CA LYS A 24 0.67 1.12 -10.54
C LYS A 24 0.37 1.28 -9.06
N LEU A 25 0.52 2.50 -8.56
CA LEU A 25 0.16 2.85 -7.19
C LEU A 25 -1.22 3.49 -7.17
N HIS A 26 -2.08 2.97 -6.31
CA HIS A 26 -3.35 3.59 -5.96
C HIS A 26 -3.23 4.11 -4.54
N SER A 27 -3.20 5.43 -4.39
CA SER A 27 -3.14 6.08 -3.08
C SER A 27 -4.47 6.75 -2.77
N ASN A 28 -5.07 6.35 -1.66
CA ASN A 28 -6.22 7.04 -1.06
C ASN A 28 -5.78 7.61 0.29
N ASP A 29 -6.36 8.75 0.66
CA ASP A 29 -6.13 9.35 1.97
C ASP A 29 -6.91 8.59 3.04
N SER A 30 -6.23 8.26 4.13
CA SER A 30 -6.84 7.67 5.33
C SER A 30 -7.01 8.68 6.45
N GLU A 31 -6.52 9.91 6.28
CA GLU A 31 -6.52 10.98 7.29
C GLU A 31 -5.90 10.56 8.63
N CYS A 32 -5.06 9.50 8.62
CA CYS A 32 -4.50 8.86 9.82
C CYS A 32 -5.58 8.36 10.81
N GLU A 33 -6.83 8.23 10.35
CA GLU A 33 -7.94 7.70 11.11
C GLU A 33 -8.08 6.18 10.86
N PRO A 34 -8.10 5.34 11.91
CA PRO A 34 -8.17 3.89 11.75
C PRO A 34 -9.49 3.43 11.11
N GLY A 35 -10.60 4.11 11.40
CA GLY A 35 -11.92 3.79 10.83
C GLY A 35 -11.95 4.02 9.32
N LEU A 36 -11.48 5.19 8.88
CA LEU A 36 -11.37 5.50 7.46
C LEU A 36 -10.32 4.62 6.77
N GLY A 37 -9.17 4.38 7.40
CA GLY A 37 -8.12 3.50 6.89
C GLY A 37 -8.59 2.06 6.63
N ALA A 38 -9.37 1.49 7.53
CA ALA A 38 -9.97 0.16 7.35
C ALA A 38 -10.99 0.16 6.19
N SER A 39 -11.86 1.17 6.11
CA SER A 39 -12.84 1.30 5.02
C SER A 39 -12.14 1.41 3.65
N VAL A 40 -11.10 2.24 3.56
CA VAL A 40 -10.27 2.38 2.35
C VAL A 40 -9.58 1.05 2.01
N MET A 41 -9.04 0.34 3.00
CA MET A 41 -8.48 -0.99 2.79
C MET A 41 -9.52 -1.95 2.20
N TYR A 42 -10.71 -2.05 2.80
CA TYR A 42 -11.79 -2.89 2.28
C TYR A 42 -12.19 -2.49 0.87
N ASN A 43 -12.32 -1.20 0.59
CA ASN A 43 -12.61 -0.69 -0.74
C ASN A 43 -11.55 -1.13 -1.75
N LEU A 44 -10.26 -1.10 -1.40
CA LEU A 44 -9.15 -1.57 -2.24
C LEU A 44 -9.09 -3.09 -2.42
N LEU A 45 -9.66 -3.86 -1.48
CA LEU A 45 -9.71 -5.33 -1.56
C LEU A 45 -10.89 -5.85 -2.36
N TYR A 46 -12.06 -5.22 -2.17
CA TYR A 46 -13.30 -5.65 -2.80
C TYR A 46 -13.53 -5.05 -4.19
N ASN A 47 -12.80 -3.99 -4.55
CA ASN A 47 -12.83 -3.43 -5.90
C ASN A 47 -11.62 -3.86 -6.72
N GLU A 48 -11.85 -4.12 -8.00
CA GLU A 48 -10.78 -4.39 -8.96
C GLU A 48 -9.91 -3.14 -9.17
N PRO A 49 -8.62 -3.29 -9.52
CA PRO A 49 -7.83 -4.54 -9.58
C PRO A 49 -7.35 -5.05 -8.21
N THR A 50 -7.22 -6.36 -8.04
CA THR A 50 -6.64 -6.99 -6.84
C THR A 50 -5.23 -6.46 -6.56
N LYS A 51 -5.01 -5.94 -5.34
CA LYS A 51 -3.71 -5.40 -4.94
C LYS A 51 -2.83 -6.49 -4.32
N LEU A 52 -1.56 -6.51 -4.71
CA LEU A 52 -0.57 -7.48 -4.21
C LEU A 52 0.01 -7.09 -2.85
N MET A 53 0.10 -5.78 -2.60
CA MET A 53 0.78 -5.22 -1.43
C MET A 53 0.06 -3.96 -0.98
N LEU A 54 0.02 -3.75 0.34
CA LEU A 54 -0.50 -2.53 0.96
C LEU A 54 0.66 -1.73 1.56
N LEU A 55 0.63 -0.42 1.35
CA LEU A 55 1.58 0.52 1.95
C LEU A 55 0.83 1.36 2.99
N ALA A 56 1.26 1.29 4.25
CA ALA A 56 0.67 2.05 5.34
C ALA A 56 1.67 3.06 5.91
N GLY A 57 1.21 4.30 6.14
CA GLY A 57 2.07 5.40 6.59
C GLY A 57 1.95 5.75 8.07
N CYS A 58 0.73 5.84 8.60
CA CYS A 58 0.45 6.25 9.98
C CYS A 58 0.43 5.03 10.92
N SER A 59 0.99 5.15 12.14
CA SER A 59 1.21 4.03 13.06
C SER A 59 -0.08 3.30 13.46
N THR A 60 -1.14 4.05 13.79
CA THR A 60 -2.45 3.51 14.19
C THR A 60 -3.15 2.77 13.05
N VAL A 61 -3.09 3.33 11.84
CA VAL A 61 -3.65 2.70 10.64
C VAL A 61 -2.84 1.46 10.25
N CYS A 62 -1.51 1.53 10.39
CA CYS A 62 -0.63 0.41 10.06
C CYS A 62 -0.89 -0.82 10.92
N THR A 63 -1.13 -0.66 12.23
CA THR A 63 -1.46 -1.80 13.11
C THR A 63 -2.76 -2.48 12.68
N THR A 64 -3.82 -1.70 12.45
CA THR A 64 -5.13 -2.24 12.04
C THR A 64 -5.05 -2.92 10.68
N VAL A 65 -4.35 -2.32 9.71
CA VAL A 65 -4.17 -2.88 8.37
C VAL A 65 -3.29 -4.14 8.41
N ALA A 66 -2.24 -4.17 9.22
CA ALA A 66 -1.36 -5.34 9.36
C ALA A 66 -2.11 -6.53 9.99
N GLU A 67 -2.93 -6.30 11.01
CA GLU A 67 -3.78 -7.34 11.61
C GLU A 67 -4.79 -7.89 10.59
N ALA A 68 -5.45 -7.00 9.85
CA ALA A 68 -6.42 -7.40 8.83
C ALA A 68 -5.73 -8.13 7.65
N ALA A 69 -4.57 -7.67 7.19
CA ALA A 69 -3.89 -8.21 6.02
C ALA A 69 -3.51 -9.69 6.15
N LYS A 70 -3.31 -10.18 7.37
CA LYS A 70 -3.08 -11.61 7.65
C LYS A 70 -4.21 -12.49 7.14
N MET A 71 -5.45 -12.02 7.20
CA MET A 71 -6.63 -12.78 6.75
C MET A 71 -6.68 -12.95 5.22
N TRP A 72 -6.11 -11.99 4.48
CA TRP A 72 -6.08 -12.00 3.01
C TRP A 72 -4.72 -12.41 2.41
N ASN A 73 -3.76 -12.88 3.23
CA ASN A 73 -2.39 -13.22 2.82
C ASN A 73 -1.66 -12.09 2.07
N LEU A 74 -1.90 -10.85 2.49
CA LEU A 74 -1.29 -9.67 1.87
C LEU A 74 -0.03 -9.23 2.62
N VAL A 75 0.94 -8.72 1.86
CA VAL A 75 2.13 -8.11 2.45
C VAL A 75 1.84 -6.64 2.73
N VAL A 76 2.10 -6.21 3.97
CA VAL A 76 2.02 -4.81 4.39
C VAL A 76 3.42 -4.28 4.61
N VAL A 77 3.74 -3.15 3.99
CA VAL A 77 5.01 -2.45 4.22
C VAL A 77 4.70 -1.11 4.89
N SER A 78 5.30 -0.89 6.04
CA SER A 78 5.18 0.36 6.79
C SER A 78 6.35 1.28 6.46
N THR A 79 6.07 2.53 6.10
CA THR A 79 7.13 3.52 5.82
C THR A 79 7.62 4.24 7.06
N PHE A 80 6.84 4.26 8.14
CA PHE A 80 7.32 4.64 9.46
C PHE A 80 7.87 3.40 10.18
N PRO A 81 9.09 3.46 10.75
CA PRO A 81 9.52 2.44 11.68
C PRO A 81 8.52 2.43 12.84
N PHE A 82 8.08 1.23 13.23
CA PHE A 82 7.55 0.98 14.56
C PHE A 82 8.62 1.44 15.56
N PHE A 83 8.61 2.72 15.95
CA PHE A 83 9.28 3.16 17.16
C PHE A 83 8.41 2.64 18.31
N TYR A 84 8.72 1.42 18.74
CA TYR A 84 8.57 1.06 20.13
C TYR A 84 9.87 1.45 20.85
#